data_AF-A0AAU8J249-F1
#
_entry.id   AF-A0AAU8J249-F1
#
_cell.length_a   1.000
_cell.length_b   1.000
_cell.length_c   1.000
_cell.angle_alpha   90.00
_cell.angle_beta   90.00
_cell.angle_gamma   90.00
#
_symmetry.space_group_name_H-M   'P 1'
#
loop_
_entity.id
_entity.type
_entity.pdbx_description
1 polymer ?
#
loop_
_entity_poly.entity_id
_entity_poly.type
_entity_poly.pdbx_seq_one_letter_code
_entity_poly.pdbx_strand_id
1 'polypeptide(L)' 'MLRHTFASVILEAGESVVTLARWLGHSSPTITLDHYAHFMPEAGGKGRAAVDALLGVVPEYVPDDLTRA' A
#
# COMPACT_ATOMS: atom_id res chain seq x y z
N MET A 1 -17.02 12.17 8.00
CA MET A 1 -15.59 12.56 8.00
C MET A 1 -14.70 11.59 8.78
N LEU A 2 -15.07 11.08 9.97
CA LEU A 2 -14.22 10.12 10.71
C LEU A 2 -13.87 8.82 9.97
N ARG A 3 -14.84 8.21 9.26
CA ARG A 3 -14.57 7.00 8.45
C ARG A 3 -13.53 7.24 7.35
N HIS A 4 -13.58 8.42 6.72
CA HIS A 4 -12.63 8.80 5.68
C HIS A 4 -11.23 8.98 6.26
N THR A 5 -11.09 9.73 7.35
CA THR A 5 -9.80 9.95 8.02
C THR A 5 -9.21 8.65 8.57
N PHE A 6 -10.04 7.78 9.14
CA PHE A 6 -9.60 6.46 9.60
C PHE A 6 -9.09 5.60 8.44
N ALA A 7 -9.86 5.52 7.35
CA ALA A 7 -9.48 4.75 6.18
C ALA A 7 -8.21 5.28 5.49
N SER A 8 -8.04 6.60 5.39
CA SER A 8 -6.83 7.19 4.79
C SER A 8 -5.58 6.87 5.61
N VAL A 9 -5.61 7.06 6.94
CA VAL A 9 -4.45 6.79 7.82
C VAL A 9 -4.06 5.31 7.78
N ILE A 10 -5.03 4.41 7.80
CA ILE A 10 -4.77 2.97 7.78
C ILE A 10 -4.18 2.52 6.44
N LEU A 11 -4.64 3.08 5.31
CA LEU A 11 -4.10 2.74 3.99
C LEU A 11 -2.71 3.35 3.75
N GLU A 12 -2.46 4.57 4.22
CA GLU A 12 -1.13 5.17 4.19
C GLU A 12 -0.11 4.36 5.01
N ALA A 13 -0.55 3.71 6.09
CA ALA A 13 0.29 2.79 6.87
C ALA A 13 0.59 1.46 6.12
N GLY A 14 -0.06 1.20 4.99
CA GLY A 14 0.15 0.01 4.16
C GLY A 14 -0.72 -1.20 4.52
N GLU A 15 -1.83 -1.00 5.24
CA GLU A 15 -2.77 -2.07 5.56
C GLU A 15 -3.53 -2.56 4.31
N SER A 16 -4.04 -3.79 4.36
CA SER A 16 -4.81 -4.36 3.24
C SER A 16 -6.17 -3.69 3.09
N VAL A 17 -6.50 -3.29 1.84
CA VAL A 17 -7.83 -2.79 1.46
C VAL A 17 -8.94 -3.78 1.81
N VAL A 18 -8.67 -5.08 1.75
CA VAL A 18 -9.63 -6.13 2.10
C VAL A 18 -9.90 -6.14 3.60
N THR A 19 -8.85 -5.99 4.42
CA THR A 19 -8.97 -5.88 5.87
C THR A 19 -9.76 -4.64 6.26
N LEU A 20 -9.42 -3.49 5.68
CA LEU A 20 -10.13 -2.24 5.91
C LEU A 20 -11.61 -2.31 5.48
N ALA A 21 -11.91 -2.92 4.33
CA ALA A 21 -13.28 -3.12 3.86
C ALA A 21 -14.12 -3.92 4.87
N ARG A 22 -13.54 -4.95 5.50
CA ARG A 22 -14.20 -5.73 6.55
C ARG A 22 -14.46 -4.90 7.80
N TRP A 23 -13.50 -4.10 8.25
CA TRP A 23 -13.67 -3.21 9.40
C TRP A 23 -14.75 -2.14 9.17
N LEU A 24 -14.86 -1.65 7.94
CA LEU A 24 -15.89 -0.68 7.55
C LEU A 24 -17.26 -1.33 7.30
N GLY A 25 -17.33 -2.67 7.26
CA GLY A 25 -18.57 -3.42 7.00
C GLY A 25 -19.01 -3.34 5.53
N HIS A 26 -18.09 -3.11 4.59
CA HIS A 26 -18.40 -3.09 3.17
C HIS A 26 -18.64 -4.51 2.66
N SER A 27 -19.70 -4.68 1.87
CA SER A 27 -20.04 -5.95 1.22
C SER A 27 -19.01 -6.40 0.18
N SER A 28 -18.23 -5.45 -0.37
CA SER A 28 -17.14 -5.72 -1.29
C SER A 28 -15.94 -4.79 -1.02
N PRO A 29 -14.70 -5.31 -1.09
CA PRO A 29 -13.49 -4.49 -1.08
C PRO A 29 -13.43 -3.46 -2.21
N THR A 30 -14.13 -3.67 -3.31
CA THR A 30 -14.22 -2.72 -4.43
C THR A 30 -14.76 -1.37 -3.98
N ILE A 31 -15.74 -1.36 -3.05
CA ILE A 31 -16.31 -0.11 -2.51
C ILE A 31 -15.23 0.72 -1.82
N THR A 32 -14.36 0.06 -1.04
CA THR A 32 -13.22 0.72 -0.39
C THR A 32 -12.18 1.15 -1.42
N LEU A 33 -11.87 0.30 -2.40
CA LEU A 33 -10.89 0.61 -3.43
C LEU A 33 -11.31 1.85 -4.24
N ASP A 34 -12.57 1.91 -4.69
CA ASP A 34 -13.11 3.03 -5.46
C ASP A 34 -12.99 4.36 -4.71
N HIS A 35 -13.15 4.34 -3.38
CA HIS A 35 -13.11 5.55 -2.55
C HIS A 35 -11.70 5.93 -2.08
N TYR A 36 -10.78 4.98 -1.96
CA TYR A 36 -9.51 5.19 -1.24
C TYR A 36 -8.24 4.78 -1.99
N ALA A 37 -8.33 4.31 -3.25
CA ALA A 37 -7.15 3.90 -4.03
C ALA A 37 -6.05 4.98 -4.11
N HIS A 38 -6.41 6.25 -4.03
CA HIS A 38 -5.46 7.37 -4.07
C HIS A 38 -4.59 7.51 -2.81
N PHE A 39 -4.98 6.90 -1.68
CA PHE A 39 -4.17 6.83 -0.45
C PHE A 39 -3.19 5.65 -0.46
N MET A 40 -3.07 4.94 -1.58
CA MET A 40 -2.11 3.85 -1.78
C MET A 40 -1.01 4.23 -2.78
N PRO A 41 -0.33 5.38 -2.64
CA PRO A 41 0.82 5.65 -3.49
C PRO A 41 1.90 4.60 -3.20
N GLU A 42 2.56 4.10 -4.25
CA GLU A 42 3.73 3.22 -4.12
C GLU A 42 3.49 1.81 -3.52
N ALA A 43 2.25 1.29 -3.44
CA ALA A 43 2.04 -0.14 -3.10
C ALA A 43 2.77 -1.09 -4.09
N GLY A 44 3.03 -0.62 -5.31
CA GLY A 44 3.83 -1.33 -6.32
C GLY A 44 5.33 -1.34 -6.05
N GLY A 45 5.90 -0.36 -5.34
CA GLY A 45 7.35 -0.27 -5.10
C GLY A 45 7.86 -1.40 -4.20
N LYS A 46 7.17 -1.66 -3.08
CA LYS A 46 7.48 -2.79 -2.18
C LYS A 46 7.25 -4.15 -2.87
N GLY A 47 6.17 -4.26 -3.65
CA GLY A 47 5.89 -5.47 -4.42
C GLY A 47 6.96 -5.75 -5.47
N ARG A 48 7.43 -4.71 -6.15
CA ARG A 48 8.52 -4.80 -7.12
C ARG A 48 9.83 -5.19 -6.46
N ALA A 49 10.20 -4.54 -5.36
CA ALA A 49 11.40 -4.92 -4.59
C ALA A 49 11.36 -6.38 -4.10
N ALA A 50 10.20 -6.86 -3.65
CA ALA A 50 10.02 -8.25 -3.24
C ALA A 50 10.15 -9.24 -4.41
N VAL A 51 9.61 -8.89 -5.59
CA VAL A 51 9.74 -9.68 -6.82
C VAL A 51 11.19 -9.67 -7.33
N ASP A 52 11.85 -8.52 -7.33
CA ASP A 52 13.25 -8.38 -7.72
C ASP A 52 14.15 -9.23 -6.81
N ALA A 53 13.92 -9.21 -5.50
CA ALA A 53 14.62 -10.06 -4.54
C ALA A 53 14.38 -11.56 -4.79
N LEU A 54 13.13 -11.97 -5.08
CA LEU A 54 12.79 -13.35 -5.41
C LEU A 54 13.48 -13.82 -6.70
N LEU A 55 13.56 -12.94 -7.70
CA LEU A 55 14.14 -13.22 -9.01
C LEU A 55 15.67 -13.03 -9.05
N GLY A 56 16.29 -12.58 -7.94
CA GLY A 56 17.73 -12.30 -7.88
C GLY A 56 18.17 -11.11 -8.72
N VAL A 57 17.23 -10.22 -9.08
CA VAL A 57 17.54 -8.97 -9.78
C VAL A 57 18.08 -7.99 -8.74
N VAL A 58 19.39 -7.80 -8.73
CA VAL A 58 20.00 -6.69 -7.97
C VAL A 58 19.62 -5.40 -8.71
N PRO A 59 18.93 -4.45 -8.07
CA PRO A 59 18.61 -3.19 -8.73
C PRO A 59 19.92 -2.50 -9.13
N GLU A 60 20.05 -2.20 -10.43
CA GLU A 60 21.21 -1.51 -11.02
C GLU A 60 21.38 -0.08 -10.44
N TYR A 61 20.34 0.43 -9.76
CA TYR A 61 20.31 1.73 -9.11
C TYR A 61 19.73 1.61 -7.68
N VAL A 62 20.57 1.88 -6.68
CA VAL A 62 20.15 2.12 -5.30
C VAL A 62 20.17 3.65 -5.09
N PRO A 63 19.03 4.30 -4.86
CA PRO A 63 19.02 5.73 -4.60
C PRO A 63 19.74 6.06 -3.28
N ASP A 64 20.44 7.20 -3.25
CA ASP A 64 21.33 7.63 -2.15
C ASP A 64 20.61 7.86 -0.80
N ASP A 65 19.28 7.89 -0.80
CA ASP A 65 18.45 8.02 0.39
C ASP A 65 18.34 6.71 1.20
N LEU A 66 18.67 5.56 0.61
CA LEU A 66 18.64 4.24 1.27
C LEU A 66 20.01 3.79 1.81
N THR A 67 21.09 4.53 1.58
CA THR A 67 22.46 4.16 2.03
C THR A 67 22.89 4.82 3.34
N ARG A 68 22.03 5.63 3.97
CA ARG A 68 22.29 6.21 5.31
C ARG A 68 21.40 5.58 6.37
N ALA A 69 21.91 4.52 6.99
CA ALA A 69 21.48 3.98 8.27
C ALA A 69 22.69 3.87 9.21
#